data_AF-A0AAD9CDL4-F1
#
_entry.id   AF-A0AAD9CDL4-F1
#
_cell.length_a   1.000
_cell.length_b   1.000
_cell.length_c   1.000
_cell.angle_alpha   90.00
_cell.angle_beta   90.00
_cell.angle_gamma   90.00
#
_symmetry.space_group_name_H-M   'P 1'
#
loop_
_entity.id
_entity.type
_entity.pdbx_description
1 polymer ?
#
loop_
_entity_poly.entity_id
_entity_poly.type
_entity_poly.pdbx_seq_one_letter_code
_entity_poly.pdbx_strand_id
1 'polypeptide(L)'
;MKDLQKEKDQFLEESFQHVVKLEEIALEGVSLDIQVHLDFLIEKMNEKGEKEKVMKLEIMKSKMNENPRAKSARGYLSGKSAAIGRATRDRLRGNKAE
;
A
#
# COMPACT_ATOMS: atom_id res chain seq x y z
N MET A 1 13.95 -18.55 20.17
CA MET A 1 13.67 -17.09 20.09
C MET A 1 14.72 -16.35 19.27
N LYS A 2 16.04 -16.52 19.52
CA LYS A 2 17.08 -15.82 18.75
C LYS A 2 17.12 -16.21 17.27
N ASP A 3 16.95 -17.49 16.95
CA ASP A 3 16.97 -17.97 15.55
C ASP A 3 15.76 -17.49 14.76
N LEU A 4 14.56 -17.53 15.36
CA LEU A 4 13.32 -16.97 14.79
C LEU A 4 13.44 -15.47 14.47
N GLN A 5 14.09 -14.71 15.37
CA GLN A 5 14.31 -13.28 15.14
C GLN A 5 15.26 -13.04 13.96
N LYS A 6 16.32 -13.86 13.85
CA LYS A 6 17.27 -13.80 12.73
C LYS A 6 16.62 -14.16 11.39
N GLU A 7 15.80 -15.20 11.36
CA GLU A 7 15.04 -15.59 10.16
C GLU A 7 14.05 -14.50 9.74
N LYS A 8 13.32 -13.91 10.70
CA LYS A 8 12.43 -12.77 10.44
C LYS A 8 13.19 -11.59 9.83
N ASP A 9 14.37 -11.29 10.40
CA ASP A 9 15.21 -10.19 9.92
C ASP A 9 15.75 -10.45 8.52
N GLN A 10 16.09 -11.70 8.21
CA GLN A 10 16.50 -12.12 6.87
C GLN A 10 15.35 -11.98 5.86
N PHE A 11 14.16 -12.52 6.17
CA PHE A 11 13.02 -12.43 5.26
C PHE A 11 12.58 -10.99 5.01
N LEU A 12 12.71 -10.13 6.01
CA LEU A 12 12.41 -8.70 5.85
C LEU A 12 13.40 -8.02 4.90
N GLU A 13 14.70 -8.36 5.00
CA GLU A 13 15.71 -7.85 4.07
C GLU A 13 15.48 -8.37 2.64
N GLU A 14 15.22 -9.66 2.48
CA GLU A 14 14.90 -10.27 1.17
C GLU A 14 13.66 -9.62 0.54
N SER A 15 12.62 -9.37 1.32
CA SER A 15 11.41 -8.69 0.86
C SER A 15 11.70 -7.27 0.37
N PHE A 16 12.58 -6.54 1.05
CA PHE A 16 13.01 -5.22 0.62
C PHE A 16 13.76 -5.26 -0.71
N GLN A 17 14.71 -6.19 -0.85
CA GLN A 17 15.47 -6.35 -2.09
C GLN A 17 14.55 -6.71 -3.27
N HIS A 18 13.56 -7.57 -3.06
CA HIS A 18 12.58 -7.89 -4.09
C HIS A 18 11.76 -6.67 -4.52
N VAL A 19 11.29 -5.86 -3.57
CA VAL A 19 10.51 -4.65 -3.86
C VAL A 19 11.35 -3.61 -4.61
N VAL A 20 12.61 -3.43 -4.22
CA VAL A 20 13.56 -2.57 -4.94
C VAL A 20 13.77 -3.05 -6.37
N LYS A 21 14.05 -4.34 -6.56
CA LYS A 21 14.28 -4.93 -7.89
C LYS A 21 13.02 -4.84 -8.77
N LEU A 22 11.84 -4.98 -8.16
CA LEU A 22 10.57 -4.80 -8.85
C LEU A 22 10.38 -3.36 -9.34
N GLU A 23 10.73 -2.34 -8.55
CA GLU A 23 10.69 -0.94 -9.03
C GLU A 23 11.64 -0.72 -10.21
N GLU A 24 12.86 -1.25 -10.14
CA GLU A 24 13.86 -1.12 -11.21
C GLU A 24 13.38 -1.76 -12.52
N ILE A 25 12.72 -2.92 -12.46
CA ILE A 25 12.18 -3.62 -13.62
C ILE A 25 10.88 -2.96 -14.12
N ALA A 26 10.04 -2.46 -13.21
CA ALA A 26 8.73 -1.91 -13.51
C ALA A 26 8.77 -0.45 -14.00
N LEU A 27 9.56 -0.17 -15.04
CA LEU A 27 9.80 1.16 -15.67
C LEU A 27 8.60 2.13 -15.75
N GLU A 28 7.34 1.66 -15.72
CA GLU A 28 6.11 2.45 -15.80
C GLU A 28 5.23 2.51 -14.52
N GLY A 29 5.67 1.91 -13.42
CA GLY A 29 5.07 2.13 -12.11
C GLY A 29 4.67 0.86 -11.36
N VAL A 30 4.74 1.01 -10.04
CA VAL A 30 4.42 0.01 -9.04
C VAL A 30 2.90 -0.28 -9.04
N SER A 31 2.52 -1.56 -9.17
CA SER A 31 1.12 -2.03 -9.16
C SER A 31 0.37 -1.67 -7.88
N LEU A 32 -0.95 -1.45 -7.95
CA LEU A 32 -1.86 -1.18 -6.82
C LEU A 32 -1.67 -2.15 -5.65
N ASP A 33 -1.40 -3.43 -5.93
CA ASP A 33 -1.17 -4.46 -4.91
C ASP A 33 0.13 -4.24 -4.11
N ILE A 34 1.16 -3.64 -4.73
CA ILE A 34 2.44 -3.38 -4.05
C ILE A 34 2.26 -2.25 -3.01
N GLN A 35 1.21 -1.41 -3.10
CA GLN A 35 0.99 -0.33 -2.13
C GLN A 35 0.79 -0.85 -0.70
N VAL A 36 -0.01 -1.92 -0.54
CA VAL A 36 -0.27 -2.53 0.78
C VAL A 36 1.00 -3.19 1.33
N HIS A 37 1.80 -3.79 0.44
CA HIS A 37 3.08 -4.40 0.80
C HIS A 37 4.15 -3.37 1.17
N LEU A 38 4.15 -2.18 0.56
CA LEU A 38 5.04 -1.07 0.91
C LEU A 38 4.77 -0.54 2.32
N ASP A 39 3.51 -0.39 2.72
CA ASP A 39 3.15 0.11 4.05
C ASP A 39 3.65 -0.83 5.15
N PHE A 40 3.50 -2.15 4.95
CA PHE A 40 4.04 -3.16 5.84
C PHE A 40 5.57 -3.08 5.93
N LEU A 41 6.27 -2.99 4.78
CA LEU A 41 7.73 -2.91 4.76
C LEU A 41 8.26 -1.63 5.41
N ILE A 42 7.61 -0.49 5.19
CA ILE A 42 7.97 0.79 5.81
C ILE A 42 7.87 0.67 7.34
N GLU A 43 6.76 0.14 7.85
CA GLU A 43 6.56 -0.08 9.29
C GLU A 43 7.68 -0.95 9.87
N LYS A 44 7.96 -2.11 9.24
CA LYS A 44 8.95 -3.06 9.74
C LYS A 44 10.40 -2.57 9.63
N MET A 45 10.73 -1.80 8.60
CA MET A 45 12.05 -1.16 8.49
C MET A 45 12.21 -0.02 9.51
N ASN A 46 11.14 0.72 9.80
CA ASN A 46 11.15 1.76 10.82
C ASN A 46 11.31 1.18 12.23
N GLU A 47 10.62 0.08 12.56
CA GLU A 47 10.79 -0.66 13.82
C GLU A 47 12.25 -1.11 14.04
N LYS A 48 12.97 -1.45 12.96
CA LYS A 48 14.40 -1.81 13.02
C LYS A 48 15.36 -0.63 13.04
N GLY A 49 14.87 0.59 12.79
CA GLY A 49 15.69 1.79 12.70
C GLY A 49 16.45 1.97 11.38
N GLU A 50 16.05 1.25 10.32
CA GLU A 50 16.69 1.26 9.00
C GLU A 50 16.24 2.48 8.16
N LYS A 51 16.63 3.68 8.60
CA LYS A 51 16.11 4.96 8.08
C LYS A 51 16.29 5.16 6.57
N GLU A 52 17.40 4.71 6.00
CA GLU A 52 17.65 4.81 4.55
C GLU A 52 16.66 3.96 3.73
N LYS A 53 16.37 2.74 4.22
CA LYS A 53 15.41 1.84 3.58
C LYS A 53 13.99 2.37 3.69
N VAL A 54 13.62 2.92 4.85
CA VAL A 54 12.34 3.62 5.05
C VAL A 54 12.17 4.75 4.03
N MET A 55 13.17 5.63 3.91
CA MET A 55 13.13 6.76 2.98
C MET A 55 12.96 6.30 1.53
N LYS A 56 13.70 5.25 1.12
CA LYS A 56 13.56 4.67 -0.24
C LYS A 56 12.15 4.18 -0.50
N LEU A 57 11.56 3.42 0.43
CA LEU A 57 10.21 2.89 0.31
C LEU A 57 9.13 3.99 0.27
N GLU A 58 9.31 5.07 1.03
CA GLU A 58 8.42 6.23 0.99
C GLU A 58 8.46 6.96 -0.36
N ILE A 59 9.65 7.11 -0.95
CA ILE A 59 9.81 7.67 -2.30
C ILE A 59 9.07 6.80 -3.33
N MET A 60 9.22 5.47 -3.25
CA MET A 60 8.52 4.51 -4.12
C MET A 60 7.00 4.67 -4.01
N LYS A 61 6.50 4.80 -2.78
CA LYS A 61 5.08 5.03 -2.48
C LYS A 61 4.58 6.38 -3.03
N SER A 62 5.40 7.44 -2.97
CA SER A 62 5.05 8.75 -3.55
C SER A 62 4.93 8.70 -5.06
N LYS A 63 5.94 8.12 -5.75
CA LYS A 63 5.91 7.95 -7.21
C LYS A 63 4.67 7.19 -7.68
N MET A 64 4.23 6.20 -6.92
CA MET A 64 3.00 5.45 -7.19
C MET A 64 1.74 6.32 -7.08
N ASN A 65 1.71 7.27 -6.15
CA ASN A 65 0.60 8.22 -5.99
C ASN A 65 0.58 9.30 -7.08
N GLU A 66 1.76 9.63 -7.62
CA GLU A 66 1.94 10.60 -8.69
C GLU A 66 1.61 10.01 -10.07
N ASN A 67 1.64 8.68 -10.23
CA ASN A 67 1.22 8.01 -11.46
C ASN A 67 -0.28 8.30 -11.76
N PRO A 68 -0.60 9.03 -12.84
CA PRO A 68 -1.99 9.43 -13.16
C PRO A 68 -2.93 8.25 -13.38
N ARG A 69 -2.43 7.12 -13.91
CA ARG A 69 -3.21 5.90 -14.11
C ARG A 69 -3.59 5.27 -12.77
N ALA A 70 -2.65 5.18 -11.84
CA ALA A 70 -2.89 4.66 -10.50
C ALA A 70 -3.82 5.58 -9.67
N LYS A 71 -3.61 6.90 -9.76
CA LYS A 71 -4.46 7.92 -9.13
C LYS A 71 -5.90 7.88 -9.67
N SER A 72 -6.07 7.74 -10.98
CA SER A 72 -7.38 7.61 -11.64
C SER A 72 -8.09 6.32 -11.25
N ALA A 73 -7.41 5.18 -11.29
CA ALA A 73 -7.97 3.88 -10.87
C ALA A 73 -8.44 3.91 -9.41
N ARG A 74 -7.64 4.51 -8.52
CA ARG A 74 -7.98 4.67 -7.09
C ARG A 74 -9.17 5.61 -6.88
N GLY A 75 -9.22 6.73 -7.61
CA GLY A 75 -10.34 7.66 -7.58
C GLY A 75 -11.66 7.01 -8.02
N TYR A 76 -11.61 6.21 -9.10
CA TYR A 76 -12.76 5.46 -9.59
C TYR A 76 -13.29 4.44 -8.58
N LEU A 77 -12.40 3.64 -7.97
CA LEU A 77 -12.77 2.66 -6.94
C LEU A 77 -13.36 3.34 -5.70
N SER A 78 -12.73 4.40 -5.20
CA SER A 78 -13.21 5.17 -4.04
C SER A 78 -14.59 5.80 -4.29
N GLY A 79 -14.79 6.39 -5.48
CA GLY A 79 -16.06 6.97 -5.88
C GLY A 79 -17.20 5.95 -5.93
N LYS A 80 -16.96 4.75 -6.47
CA LYS A 80 -17.93 3.65 -6.49
C LYS A 80 -18.32 3.20 -5.08
N SER A 81 -17.33 2.97 -4.21
CA SER A 81 -17.58 2.55 -2.82
C SER A 81 -18.38 3.58 -2.03
N ALA A 82 -18.09 4.88 -2.22
CA ALA A 82 -18.83 5.96 -1.59
C ALA A 82 -20.28 6.08 -2.11
N ALA A 83 -20.49 5.86 -3.41
CA ALA A 83 -21.84 5.86 -4.01
C ALA A 83 -22.70 4.71 -3.47
N ILE A 84 -22.14 3.51 -3.39
CA ILE A 84 -22.82 2.34 -2.80
C ILE A 84 -23.19 2.62 -1.33
N GLY A 85 -22.25 3.15 -0.54
CA GLY A 85 -22.51 3.49 0.86
C GLY A 85 -23.63 4.51 1.06
N ARG A 86 -23.72 5.53 0.19
CA ARG A 86 -24.81 6.51 0.20
C ARG A 86 -26.16 5.87 -0.17
N ALA A 87 -26.20 5.10 -1.25
CA ALA A 87 -27.43 4.43 -1.70
C ALA A 87 -28.02 3.50 -0.63
N THR A 88 -27.17 2.77 0.10
CA THR A 88 -27.62 1.89 1.20
C THR A 88 -28.14 2.71 2.40
N ARG A 89 -27.50 3.83 2.73
CA ARG A 89 -27.94 4.72 3.82
C ARG A 89 -29.29 5.37 3.52
N ASP A 90 -29.47 5.84 2.29
CA ASP A 90 -30.72 6.48 1.86
C ASP A 90 -31.88 5.47 1.85
N ARG A 91 -31.63 4.22 1.43
CA ARG A 91 -32.61 3.12 1.51
C ARG A 91 -33.01 2.79 2.95
N LEU A 92 -32.06 2.77 3.89
CA LEU A 92 -32.34 2.53 5.32
C LEU A 92 -33.08 3.69 5.98
N ARG A 93 -32.90 4.92 5.49
CA ARG A 93 -33.57 6.12 6.01
C ARG A 93 -35.00 6.26 5.49
N GLY A 94 -35.27 5.84 4.26
CA GLY A 94 -36.62 5.80 3.69
C GLY A 94 -37.57 4.82 4.40
N ASN A 95 -37.07 3.67 4.84
CA ASN A 95 -37.87 2.66 5.55
C ASN A 95 -38.19 2.98 7.03
N LYS A 96 -37.73 4.12 7.57
CA LYS A 96 -38.03 4.56 8.95
C LYS A 96 -39.14 5.62 9.03
N ALA A 97 -39.74 5.99 7.89
CA ALA A 97 -40.73 7.06 7.79
C ALA A 97 -42.17 6.58 7.49
N GLU A 98 -42.41 5.26 7.49
CA GLU A 98 -43.75 4.63 7.56
C GLU A 98 -43.98 4.07 8.96
#